data_AF-A0A5J6PAC8-F1
#
_entry.id   AF-A0A5J6PAC8-F1
#
_cell.length_a   1.000
_cell.length_b   1.000
_cell.length_c   1.000
_cell.angle_alpha   90.00
_cell.angle_beta   90.00
_cell.angle_gamma   90.00
#
_symmetry.space_group_name_H-M   'P 1'
#
loop_
_entity.id
_entity.type
_entity.pdbx_description
1 polymer ?
#
loop_
_entity_poly.entity_id
_entity_poly.type
_entity_poly.pdbx_seq_one_letter_code
_entity_poly.pdbx_strand_id
1 'polypeptide(L)'
;MTSRCMVIMFLAVSFISSACHAEIPRAYRIIADHYGMPADVFFAVTLQESSKAGNGKTLPWPWTLNIDEKPFYFDTREEAEAALISAMTRAAREGRVGKVAVGLGQIYMPSHANNFTSPLQALDPTINLNYAARLLVKHYVWTVEQGDPDWWIAVGKYYSPGNGPKGKAQAKSYRQLVFNRCLRFSERCYEYGQSMLPEREGGAG
;
A
#
# COMPACT_ATOMS: atom_id res chain seq x y z
N MET A 1 13.93 -36.09 63.36
CA MET A 1 14.07 -34.82 62.61
C MET A 1 14.02 -35.16 61.13
N THR A 2 12.87 -34.95 60.48
CA THR A 2 12.73 -35.15 59.03
C THR A 2 12.08 -33.89 58.43
N SER A 3 12.92 -32.98 57.93
CA SER A 3 12.47 -31.80 57.20
C SER A 3 11.91 -32.22 55.85
N ARG A 4 10.63 -31.92 55.61
CA ARG A 4 9.99 -32.02 54.30
C ARG A 4 10.21 -30.70 53.55
N CYS A 5 10.98 -30.74 52.46
CA CYS A 5 11.06 -29.65 51.50
C CYS A 5 9.71 -29.52 50.78
N MET A 6 9.02 -28.39 50.98
CA MET A 6 7.82 -28.04 50.23
C MET A 6 8.26 -27.31 48.94
N VAL A 7 8.12 -27.97 47.80
CA VAL A 7 8.39 -27.38 46.48
C VAL A 7 7.19 -26.51 46.09
N ILE A 8 7.42 -25.20 46.01
CA ILE A 8 6.41 -24.24 45.53
C ILE A 8 6.49 -24.19 44.00
N MET A 9 5.48 -24.75 43.34
CA MET A 9 5.34 -24.73 41.88
C MET A 9 4.70 -23.40 41.46
N PHE A 10 5.51 -22.48 40.92
CA PHE A 10 5.01 -21.23 40.32
C PHE A 10 4.35 -21.54 38.97
N LEU A 11 3.02 -21.51 38.92
CA LEU A 11 2.25 -21.48 37.68
C LEU A 11 2.44 -20.10 37.03
N ALA A 12 3.31 -20.03 36.02
CA ALA A 12 3.42 -18.86 35.15
C ALA A 12 2.15 -18.75 34.29
N VAL A 13 1.25 -17.83 34.64
CA VAL A 13 0.11 -17.48 33.79
C VAL A 13 0.64 -16.60 32.65
N SER A 14 0.90 -17.21 31.50
CA SER A 14 1.24 -16.49 30.28
C SER A 14 0.01 -15.70 29.81
N PHE A 15 0.04 -14.38 29.94
CA PHE A 15 -0.91 -13.49 29.30
C PHE A 15 -0.67 -13.54 27.78
N ILE A 16 -1.52 -14.28 27.07
CA ILE A 16 -1.57 -14.21 25.61
C ILE A 16 -2.20 -12.87 25.26
N SER A 17 -1.36 -11.88 24.97
CA SER A 17 -1.82 -10.63 24.34
C SER A 17 -2.37 -10.97 22.96
N SER A 18 -3.69 -11.07 22.82
CA SER A 18 -4.34 -11.06 21.52
C SER A 18 -4.07 -9.71 20.88
N ALA A 19 -3.09 -9.64 19.97
CA ALA A 19 -2.95 -8.51 19.08
C ALA A 19 -4.23 -8.46 18.22
N CYS A 20 -5.11 -7.50 18.49
CA CYS A 20 -6.23 -7.22 17.61
C CYS A 20 -5.64 -6.72 16.28
N HIS A 21 -5.50 -7.62 15.31
CA HIS A 21 -5.12 -7.25 13.96
C HIS A 21 -6.12 -6.21 13.46
N ALA A 22 -5.62 -5.08 12.95
CA ALA A 22 -6.47 -4.05 12.38
C ALA A 22 -7.24 -4.65 11.20
N GLU A 23 -8.57 -4.70 11.31
CA GLU A 23 -9.43 -5.23 10.23
C GLU A 23 -9.31 -4.34 8.98
N ILE A 24 -9.21 -4.96 7.81
CA ILE A 24 -9.24 -4.27 6.52
C ILE A 24 -10.59 -3.56 6.35
N PRO A 25 -10.63 -2.23 6.17
CA PRO A 25 -11.89 -1.50 6.05
C PRO A 25 -12.73 -1.99 4.86
N ARG A 26 -14.06 -2.02 5.04
CA ARG A 26 -15.03 -2.60 4.09
C ARG A 26 -14.88 -2.09 2.65
N ALA A 27 -14.58 -0.80 2.46
CA ALA A 27 -14.42 -0.22 1.12
C ALA A 27 -13.29 -0.91 0.32
N TYR A 28 -12.17 -1.25 0.96
CA TYR A 28 -11.07 -1.96 0.31
C TYR A 28 -11.47 -3.38 -0.06
N ARG A 29 -12.22 -4.08 0.81
CA ARG A 29 -12.72 -5.43 0.53
C ARG A 29 -13.67 -5.45 -0.67
N ILE A 30 -14.61 -4.51 -0.73
CA ILE A 30 -15.56 -4.39 -1.86
C ILE A 30 -14.83 -4.15 -3.18
N ILE A 31 -13.91 -3.19 -3.20
CA ILE A 31 -13.16 -2.87 -4.42
C ILE A 31 -12.25 -4.04 -4.81
N ALA A 32 -11.56 -4.64 -3.83
CA ALA A 32 -10.68 -5.77 -4.10
C ALA A 32 -11.44 -6.96 -4.70
N ASP A 33 -12.62 -7.28 -4.16
CA ASP A 33 -13.51 -8.32 -4.70
C ASP A 33 -13.98 -7.99 -6.13
N HIS A 34 -14.43 -6.75 -6.38
CA HIS A 34 -14.86 -6.31 -7.71
C HIS A 34 -13.79 -6.49 -8.79
N TYR A 35 -12.53 -6.29 -8.43
CA TYR A 35 -11.38 -6.41 -9.34
C TYR A 35 -10.66 -7.77 -9.25
N GLY A 36 -11.13 -8.71 -8.43
CA GLY A 36 -10.53 -10.03 -8.27
C GLY A 36 -9.11 -10.01 -7.69
N MET A 37 -8.79 -9.06 -6.79
CA MET A 37 -7.49 -8.97 -6.13
C MET A 37 -7.57 -9.27 -4.63
N PRO A 38 -6.47 -9.68 -3.98
CA PRO A 38 -6.45 -9.82 -2.53
C PRO A 38 -6.63 -8.48 -1.82
N ALA A 39 -7.62 -8.41 -0.91
CA ALA A 39 -7.87 -7.20 -0.12
C ALA A 39 -6.65 -6.83 0.74
N ASP A 40 -5.91 -7.82 1.21
CA ASP A 40 -4.68 -7.66 1.99
C ASP A 40 -3.61 -6.89 1.22
N VAL A 41 -3.38 -7.27 -0.04
CA VAL A 41 -2.42 -6.60 -0.93
C VAL A 41 -2.89 -5.17 -1.22
N PHE A 42 -4.15 -5.00 -1.61
CA PHE A 42 -4.66 -3.67 -1.99
C PHE A 42 -4.64 -2.68 -0.82
N PHE A 43 -5.04 -3.14 0.37
CA PHE A 43 -4.98 -2.32 1.56
C PHE A 43 -3.54 -2.01 1.98
N ALA A 44 -2.61 -2.98 1.89
CA ALA A 44 -1.20 -2.73 2.17
C ALA A 44 -0.58 -1.68 1.24
N VAL A 45 -0.92 -1.69 -0.06
CA VAL A 45 -0.47 -0.69 -1.03
C VAL A 45 -0.96 0.70 -0.62
N THR A 46 -2.27 0.87 -0.42
CA THR A 46 -2.84 2.19 -0.08
C THR A 46 -2.35 2.71 1.27
N LEU A 47 -2.07 1.81 2.22
CA LEU A 47 -1.39 2.14 3.47
C LEU A 47 0.06 2.59 3.27
N GLN A 48 0.80 2.01 2.33
CA GLN A 48 2.15 2.46 1.99
C GLN A 48 2.12 3.84 1.29
N GLU A 49 1.09 4.09 0.49
CA GLU A 49 0.96 5.29 -0.32
C GLU A 49 0.55 6.54 0.47
N SER A 50 -0.43 6.42 1.39
CA SER A 50 -1.07 7.62 1.98
C SER A 50 -1.40 7.49 3.46
N SER A 51 -0.69 6.66 4.23
CA SER A 51 -1.02 6.49 5.64
C SER A 51 -0.89 7.76 6.47
N LYS A 52 -1.92 8.08 7.24
CA LYS A 52 -1.91 9.08 8.32
C LYS A 52 -2.23 8.38 9.65
N ALA A 53 -1.47 8.70 10.69
CA ALA A 53 -1.77 8.24 12.04
C ALA A 53 -2.80 9.17 12.70
N GLY A 54 -3.79 8.61 13.38
CA GLY A 54 -4.81 9.37 14.11
C GLY A 54 -5.74 8.45 14.92
N ASN A 55 -6.20 8.92 16.08
CA ASN A 55 -7.12 8.18 16.95
C ASN A 55 -6.68 6.73 17.26
N GLY A 56 -5.37 6.54 17.49
CA GLY A 56 -4.78 5.23 17.78
C GLY A 56 -4.73 4.26 16.60
N LYS A 57 -5.06 4.72 15.38
CA LYS A 57 -5.03 3.91 14.15
C LYS A 57 -4.18 4.57 13.09
N THR A 58 -3.66 3.76 12.17
CA THR A 58 -2.95 4.23 10.97
C THR A 58 -3.71 3.73 9.77
N LEU A 59 -4.34 4.66 9.03
CA LEU A 59 -5.18 4.35 7.87
C LEU A 59 -4.74 5.20 6.67
N PRO A 60 -5.03 4.76 5.43
CA PRO A 60 -4.82 5.58 4.25
C PRO A 60 -5.73 6.82 4.32
N TRP A 61 -5.18 7.99 3.97
CA TRP A 61 -5.87 9.27 4.13
C TRP A 61 -6.23 9.88 2.77
N PRO A 62 -7.51 10.16 2.49
CA PRO A 62 -7.97 10.47 1.13
C PRO A 62 -7.53 11.83 0.62
N TRP A 63 -7.28 12.78 1.51
CA TRP A 63 -6.86 14.14 1.16
C TRP A 63 -5.36 14.30 1.36
N THR A 64 -4.61 13.35 0.81
CA THR A 64 -3.15 13.36 0.80
C THR A 64 -2.67 13.79 -0.58
N LEU A 65 -1.75 14.75 -0.63
CA LEU A 65 -1.03 15.12 -1.84
C LEU A 65 0.46 14.90 -1.63
N ASN A 66 1.14 14.32 -2.61
CA ASN A 66 2.59 14.43 -2.71
C ASN A 66 2.92 15.45 -3.80
N ILE A 67 3.49 16.60 -3.44
CA ILE A 67 3.83 17.69 -4.35
C ILE A 67 5.35 17.79 -4.40
N ASP A 68 5.93 17.54 -5.57
CA ASP A 68 7.39 17.57 -5.79
C ASP A 68 8.14 16.74 -4.72
N GLU A 69 7.69 15.49 -4.51
CA GLU A 69 8.22 14.50 -3.55
C GLU A 69 7.98 14.81 -2.06
N LYS A 70 7.18 15.85 -1.75
CA LYS A 70 6.84 16.24 -0.38
C LYS A 70 5.38 15.89 -0.05
N PRO A 71 5.10 15.10 0.99
CA PRO A 71 3.74 14.76 1.38
C PRO A 71 3.07 15.90 2.16
N PHE A 72 1.78 16.10 1.89
CA PHE A 72 0.88 17.03 2.56
C PHE A 72 -0.42 16.30 2.86
N TYR A 73 -0.93 16.46 4.09
CA TYR A 73 -2.17 15.84 4.55
C TYR A 73 -3.13 16.96 4.95
N PHE A 74 -4.30 16.99 4.31
CA PHE A 74 -5.33 18.01 4.55
C PHE A 74 -6.50 17.43 5.32
N ASP A 75 -7.20 18.23 6.10
CA ASP A 75 -8.30 17.70 6.94
C ASP A 75 -9.61 17.64 6.18
N THR A 76 -9.72 18.36 5.06
CA THR A 76 -10.90 18.37 4.19
C THR A 76 -10.54 18.18 2.73
N ARG A 77 -11.54 17.82 1.92
CA ARG A 77 -11.40 17.72 0.47
C ARG A 77 -11.06 19.07 -0.15
N GLU A 78 -11.74 20.12 0.30
CA GLU A 78 -11.67 21.47 -0.21
C GLU A 78 -10.26 22.06 -0.03
N GLU A 79 -9.62 21.80 1.12
CA GLU A 79 -8.23 22.17 1.38
C GLU A 79 -7.26 21.48 0.40
N ALA A 80 -7.45 20.18 0.16
CA ALA A 80 -6.64 19.43 -0.79
C ALA A 80 -6.88 19.91 -2.23
N GLU A 81 -8.11 20.23 -2.61
CA GLU A 81 -8.42 20.79 -3.93
C GLU A 81 -7.72 22.14 -4.14
N ALA A 82 -7.79 23.04 -3.16
CA ALA A 82 -7.12 24.33 -3.20
C ALA A 82 -5.59 24.18 -3.32
N ALA A 83 -4.99 23.27 -2.55
CA ALA A 83 -3.57 22.97 -2.60
C ALA A 83 -3.15 22.36 -3.95
N LEU A 84 -3.94 21.44 -4.50
CA LEU A 84 -3.71 20.80 -5.80
C LEU A 84 -3.73 21.84 -6.94
N ILE A 85 -4.76 22.70 -6.97
CA ILE A 85 -4.87 23.78 -7.97
C ILE A 85 -3.69 24.74 -7.85
N SER A 86 -3.33 25.13 -6.63
CA SER A 86 -2.19 26.02 -6.38
C SER A 86 -0.87 25.42 -6.87
N ALA A 87 -0.62 24.15 -6.57
CA ALA A 87 0.59 23.45 -7.00
C ALA A 87 0.69 23.35 -8.52
N MET A 88 -0.41 22.95 -9.19
CA MET A 88 -0.46 22.84 -10.66
C MET A 88 -0.33 24.20 -11.35
N THR A 89 -1.00 25.22 -10.83
CA THR A 89 -0.95 26.59 -11.38
C THR A 89 0.45 27.17 -11.25
N ARG A 90 1.12 26.97 -10.11
CA ARG A 90 2.51 27.41 -9.90
C ARG A 90 3.46 26.73 -10.88
N ALA A 91 3.32 25.42 -11.04
CA ALA A 91 4.10 24.65 -12.01
C ALA A 91 3.93 25.19 -13.44
N ALA A 92 2.69 25.44 -13.86
CA ALA A 92 2.40 26.00 -15.18
C ALA A 92 3.02 27.39 -15.39
N ARG A 93 2.96 28.28 -14.38
CA ARG A 93 3.60 29.61 -14.42
C ARG A 93 5.12 29.53 -14.54
N GLU A 94 5.72 28.49 -13.98
CA GLU A 94 7.15 28.20 -14.07
C GLU A 94 7.53 27.44 -15.36
N GLY A 95 6.57 27.18 -16.25
CA GLY A 95 6.82 26.45 -17.50
C GLY A 95 7.12 24.96 -17.30
N ARG A 96 6.71 24.37 -16.16
CA ARG A 96 6.94 22.96 -15.83
C ARG A 96 5.64 22.18 -15.67
N VAL A 97 5.75 20.86 -15.77
CA VAL A 97 4.65 19.94 -15.42
C VAL A 97 4.53 19.86 -13.90
N GLY A 98 3.30 19.98 -13.38
CA GLY A 98 3.00 19.81 -11.96
C GLY A 98 3.18 18.36 -11.52
N LYS A 99 4.26 18.07 -10.79
CA LYS A 99 4.55 16.75 -10.24
C LYS A 99 3.76 16.54 -8.95
N VAL A 100 2.52 16.08 -9.11
CA VAL A 100 1.63 15.83 -7.97
C VAL A 100 1.09 14.41 -8.02
N ALA A 101 1.18 13.68 -6.91
CA ALA A 101 0.45 12.43 -6.69
C ALA A 101 -0.73 12.68 -5.74
N VAL A 102 -1.89 12.07 -6.04
CA VAL A 102 -3.17 12.45 -5.42
C VAL A 102 -3.83 11.27 -4.72
N GLY A 103 -4.28 11.49 -3.49
CA GLY A 103 -5.25 10.66 -2.78
C GLY A 103 -4.73 9.33 -2.26
N LEU A 104 -5.67 8.41 -2.00
CA LEU A 104 -5.45 7.15 -1.28
C LEU A 104 -4.37 6.26 -1.91
N GLY A 105 -4.38 6.13 -3.23
CA GLY A 105 -3.42 5.36 -4.02
C GLY A 105 -2.29 6.18 -4.63
N GLN A 106 -2.16 7.47 -4.26
CA GLN A 106 -1.14 8.40 -4.79
C GLN A 106 -1.02 8.35 -6.33
N ILE A 107 -2.13 8.63 -7.01
CA ILE A 107 -2.15 8.61 -8.49
C ILE A 107 -1.30 9.76 -9.03
N TYR A 108 -0.22 9.44 -9.72
CA TYR A 108 0.74 10.43 -10.23
C TYR A 108 0.21 11.16 -11.47
N MET A 109 -0.15 12.43 -11.29
CA MET A 109 -0.83 13.23 -12.32
C MET A 109 -0.05 13.36 -13.64
N PRO A 110 1.29 13.56 -13.66
CA PRO A 110 2.04 13.63 -14.91
C PRO A 110 1.87 12.40 -15.83
N SER A 111 1.60 11.23 -15.26
CA SER A 111 1.40 10.00 -16.03
C SER A 111 -0.07 9.67 -16.28
N HIS A 112 -0.97 10.09 -15.39
CA HIS A 112 -2.32 9.56 -15.34
C HIS A 112 -3.44 10.58 -15.55
N ALA A 113 -3.14 11.89 -15.59
CA ALA A 113 -4.15 12.95 -15.64
C ALA A 113 -5.18 12.79 -16.79
N ASN A 114 -4.77 12.28 -17.96
CA ASN A 114 -5.65 12.06 -19.11
C ASN A 114 -6.76 11.00 -18.88
N ASN A 115 -6.75 10.29 -17.76
CA ASN A 115 -7.80 9.33 -17.39
C ASN A 115 -8.91 9.97 -16.53
N PHE A 116 -8.80 11.26 -16.24
CA PHE A 116 -9.75 12.01 -15.43
C PHE A 116 -10.23 13.22 -16.24
N THR A 117 -11.49 13.63 -16.04
CA THR A 117 -11.97 14.90 -16.62
C THR A 117 -11.27 16.09 -15.97
N SER A 118 -10.82 15.93 -14.72
CA SER A 118 -10.04 16.90 -13.96
C SER A 118 -9.18 16.17 -12.93
N PRO A 119 -7.96 16.64 -12.62
CA PRO A 119 -7.16 16.12 -11.52
C PRO A 119 -7.88 16.08 -10.17
N LEU A 120 -8.85 16.97 -9.96
CA LEU A 120 -9.66 17.01 -8.73
C LEU A 120 -10.49 15.74 -8.54
N GLN A 121 -10.89 15.06 -9.61
CA GLN A 121 -11.62 13.78 -9.50
C GLN A 121 -10.81 12.72 -8.76
N ALA A 122 -9.47 12.78 -8.81
CA ALA A 122 -8.62 11.86 -8.07
C ALA A 122 -8.63 12.11 -6.55
N LEU A 123 -9.24 13.20 -6.04
CA LEU A 123 -9.50 13.39 -4.60
C LEU A 123 -10.80 12.72 -4.13
N ASP A 124 -11.65 12.24 -5.04
CA ASP A 124 -12.77 11.38 -4.66
C ASP A 124 -12.23 10.00 -4.24
N PRO A 125 -12.50 9.54 -3.00
CA PRO A 125 -11.96 8.29 -2.49
C PRO A 125 -12.33 7.07 -3.35
N THR A 126 -13.55 7.04 -3.89
CA THR A 126 -14.04 5.90 -4.66
C THR A 126 -13.40 5.87 -6.04
N ILE A 127 -13.35 7.02 -6.72
CA ILE A 127 -12.68 7.15 -8.03
C ILE A 127 -11.19 6.80 -7.89
N ASN A 128 -10.53 7.33 -6.85
CA ASN A 128 -9.11 7.10 -6.62
C ASN A 128 -8.79 5.61 -6.40
N LEU A 129 -9.52 4.96 -5.49
CA LEU A 129 -9.31 3.53 -5.21
C LEU A 129 -9.63 2.65 -6.41
N ASN A 130 -10.68 2.94 -7.18
CA ASN A 130 -10.98 2.20 -8.41
C ASN A 130 -9.85 2.34 -9.44
N TYR A 131 -9.30 3.54 -9.60
CA TYR A 131 -8.19 3.75 -10.52
C TYR A 131 -6.90 3.05 -10.06
N ALA A 132 -6.57 3.13 -8.76
CA ALA A 132 -5.44 2.42 -8.16
C ALA A 132 -5.59 0.90 -8.34
N ALA A 133 -6.78 0.35 -8.06
CA ALA A 133 -7.10 -1.05 -8.26
C ALA A 133 -6.87 -1.48 -9.72
N ARG A 134 -7.37 -0.71 -10.69
CA ARG A 134 -7.14 -0.97 -12.13
C ARG A 134 -5.66 -1.00 -12.49
N LEU A 135 -4.86 -0.07 -11.98
CA LEU A 135 -3.41 -0.05 -12.23
C LEU A 135 -2.72 -1.29 -11.64
N LEU A 136 -3.08 -1.68 -10.43
CA LEU A 136 -2.51 -2.85 -9.78
C LEU A 136 -2.87 -4.14 -10.54
N VAL A 137 -4.13 -4.30 -10.94
CA VAL A 137 -4.57 -5.44 -11.77
C VAL A 137 -3.87 -5.46 -13.12
N LYS A 138 -3.71 -4.31 -13.78
CA LYS A 138 -2.95 -4.22 -15.04
C LYS A 138 -1.54 -4.80 -14.87
N HIS A 139 -0.87 -4.50 -13.76
CA HIS A 139 0.45 -5.05 -13.50
C HIS A 139 0.42 -6.53 -13.13
N TYR A 140 -0.61 -7.00 -12.44
CA TYR A 140 -0.79 -8.43 -12.17
C TYR A 140 -1.04 -9.23 -13.46
N VAL A 141 -1.90 -8.74 -14.35
CA VAL A 141 -2.10 -9.35 -15.68
C VAL A 141 -0.79 -9.45 -16.45
N TRP A 142 0.05 -8.42 -16.39
CA TRP A 142 1.39 -8.49 -16.98
C TRP A 142 2.23 -9.65 -16.39
N THR A 143 2.17 -9.91 -15.07
CA THR A 143 2.88 -11.05 -14.45
C THR A 143 2.37 -12.40 -14.95
N VAL A 144 1.05 -12.52 -15.15
CA VAL A 144 0.43 -13.71 -15.75
C VAL A 144 0.94 -13.93 -17.17
N GLU A 145 1.05 -12.87 -17.97
CA GLU A 145 1.60 -12.92 -19.34
C GLU A 145 3.09 -13.32 -19.37
N GLN A 146 3.83 -13.06 -18.29
CA GLN A 146 5.22 -13.55 -18.14
C GLN A 146 5.30 -15.02 -17.69
N GLY A 147 4.16 -15.65 -17.38
CA GLY A 147 4.10 -17.05 -16.92
C GLY A 147 4.32 -17.24 -15.42
N ASP A 148 4.43 -16.15 -14.64
CA ASP A 148 4.64 -16.20 -13.19
C ASP A 148 3.69 -15.21 -12.47
N PRO A 149 2.41 -15.60 -12.24
CA PRO A 149 1.43 -14.77 -11.57
C PRO A 149 1.87 -14.40 -10.15
N ASP A 150 2.09 -13.11 -9.90
CA ASP A 150 2.63 -12.66 -8.62
C ASP A 150 2.16 -11.23 -8.29
N TRP A 151 1.34 -11.10 -7.24
CA TRP A 151 0.83 -9.81 -6.80
C TRP A 151 1.93 -8.90 -6.25
N TRP A 152 2.99 -9.44 -5.65
CA TRP A 152 4.08 -8.64 -5.11
C TRP A 152 4.98 -8.06 -6.21
N ILE A 153 5.17 -8.77 -7.32
CA ILE A 153 5.77 -8.20 -8.54
C ILE A 153 4.86 -7.08 -9.06
N ALA A 154 3.54 -7.28 -9.12
CA ALA A 154 2.60 -6.26 -9.55
C ALA A 154 2.66 -5.00 -8.66
N VAL A 155 2.74 -5.17 -7.34
CA VAL A 155 2.95 -4.09 -6.36
C VAL A 155 4.24 -3.32 -6.64
N GLY A 156 5.34 -4.00 -6.93
CA GLY A 156 6.60 -3.33 -7.29
C GLY A 156 6.45 -2.48 -8.56
N LYS A 157 5.75 -3.00 -9.57
CA LYS A 157 5.51 -2.29 -10.83
C LYS A 157 4.51 -1.14 -10.71
N TYR A 158 3.57 -1.22 -9.76
CA TYR A 158 2.67 -0.12 -9.42
C TYR A 158 3.44 1.15 -9.08
N TYR A 159 4.50 1.02 -8.28
CA TYR A 159 5.38 2.15 -7.92
C TYR A 159 6.40 2.50 -9.01
N SER A 160 7.07 1.49 -9.58
CA SER A 160 8.10 1.70 -10.61
C SER A 160 7.95 0.69 -11.76
N PRO A 161 7.22 1.04 -12.84
CA PRO A 161 6.90 0.10 -13.91
C PRO A 161 8.08 -0.17 -14.85
N GLY A 162 9.15 0.63 -14.80
CA GLY A 162 10.30 0.56 -15.71
C GLY A 162 11.11 -0.73 -15.57
N ASN A 163 11.52 -1.30 -16.70
CA ASN A 163 12.26 -2.57 -16.75
C ASN A 163 13.80 -2.42 -16.70
N GLY A 164 14.31 -1.19 -16.69
CA GLY A 164 15.74 -0.92 -16.51
C GLY A 164 16.22 -1.23 -15.08
N PRO A 165 17.55 -1.33 -14.84
CA PRO A 165 18.11 -1.72 -13.54
C PRO A 165 17.59 -0.86 -12.37
N LYS A 166 17.53 0.46 -12.55
CA LYS A 166 17.02 1.39 -11.54
C LYS A 166 15.54 1.13 -11.20
N GLY A 167 14.68 0.97 -12.22
CA GLY A 167 13.26 0.71 -12.03
C GLY A 167 13.00 -0.61 -11.32
N LYS A 168 13.71 -1.67 -11.74
CA LYS A 168 13.65 -2.98 -11.07
C LYS A 168 14.08 -2.92 -9.60
N ALA A 169 15.16 -2.20 -9.29
CA ALA A 169 15.62 -2.03 -7.92
C ALA A 169 14.58 -1.29 -7.06
N GLN A 170 14.01 -0.20 -7.58
CA GLN A 170 12.94 0.55 -6.91
C GLN A 170 11.68 -0.31 -6.68
N ALA A 171 11.25 -1.07 -7.69
CA ALA A 171 10.12 -1.98 -7.60
C ALA A 171 10.34 -3.06 -6.52
N LYS A 172 11.56 -3.63 -6.45
CA LYS A 172 11.93 -4.63 -5.43
C LYS A 172 11.90 -4.02 -4.02
N SER A 173 12.50 -2.85 -3.82
CA SER A 173 12.49 -2.18 -2.52
C SER A 173 11.08 -1.80 -2.08
N TYR A 174 10.27 -1.27 -3.01
CA TYR A 174 8.90 -0.87 -2.73
C TYR A 174 8.02 -2.06 -2.33
N ARG A 175 8.03 -3.16 -3.10
CA ARG A 175 7.22 -4.33 -2.74
C ARG A 175 7.61 -4.96 -1.40
N GLN A 176 8.88 -4.90 -1.00
CA GLN A 176 9.31 -5.36 0.32
C GLN A 176 8.70 -4.52 1.45
N LEU A 177 8.64 -3.19 1.29
CA LEU A 177 8.01 -2.29 2.24
C LEU A 177 6.51 -2.60 2.38
N VAL A 178 5.81 -2.75 1.25
CA VAL A 178 4.38 -3.08 1.24
C VAL A 178 4.12 -4.45 1.86
N PHE A 179 4.92 -5.46 1.52
CA PHE A 179 4.83 -6.81 2.09
C PHE A 179 4.98 -6.79 3.61
N ASN A 180 6.01 -6.12 4.12
CA ASN A 180 6.23 -5.97 5.56
C ASN A 180 5.07 -5.23 6.24
N ARG A 181 4.37 -4.35 5.54
CA ARG A 181 3.18 -3.65 6.02
C ARG A 181 1.97 -4.58 6.06
N CYS A 182 1.80 -5.43 5.03
CA CYS A 182 0.77 -6.46 4.94
C CYS A 182 0.85 -7.45 6.12
N LEU A 183 2.06 -7.93 6.44
CA LEU A 183 2.30 -8.88 7.54
C LEU A 183 1.90 -8.36 8.93
N ARG A 184 1.69 -7.05 9.09
CA ARG A 184 1.23 -6.48 10.37
C ARG A 184 -0.24 -6.78 10.67
N PHE A 185 -1.01 -7.25 9.68
CA PHE A 185 -2.43 -7.53 9.85
C PHE A 185 -2.90 -8.82 9.17
N SER A 186 -2.07 -9.49 8.37
CA SER A 186 -2.44 -10.74 7.70
C SER A 186 -1.24 -11.64 7.44
N GLU A 187 -1.30 -12.91 7.82
CA GLU A 187 -0.29 -13.91 7.44
C GLU A 187 -0.49 -14.41 6.01
N ARG A 188 -1.67 -14.21 5.44
CA ARG A 188 -2.00 -14.62 4.07
C ARG A 188 -1.18 -13.89 3.01
N CYS A 189 -0.44 -12.85 3.39
CA CYS A 189 0.47 -12.14 2.50
C CYS A 189 1.48 -13.09 1.81
N TYR A 190 1.86 -14.20 2.46
CA TYR A 190 2.69 -15.25 1.86
C TYR A 190 2.01 -16.03 0.72
N GLU A 191 0.68 -16.01 0.62
CA GLU A 191 -0.09 -16.72 -0.42
C GLU A 191 -0.14 -15.97 -1.76
N TYR A 192 0.24 -14.68 -1.79
CA TYR A 192 -0.05 -13.80 -2.94
C TYR A 192 1.08 -13.66 -3.97
N GLY A 193 2.17 -14.41 -3.82
CA GLY A 193 3.25 -14.44 -4.82
C GLY A 193 4.52 -15.10 -4.29
N GLN A 194 5.26 -15.77 -5.17
CA GLN A 194 6.49 -16.47 -4.82
C GLN A 194 7.66 -15.51 -4.54
N SER A 195 7.62 -14.30 -5.11
CA SER A 195 8.71 -13.32 -5.08
C SER A 195 9.04 -12.72 -3.71
N MET A 196 8.22 -13.04 -2.69
CA MET A 196 8.40 -12.66 -1.29
C MET A 196 8.58 -13.86 -0.36
N LEU A 197 8.55 -15.09 -0.87
CA LEU A 197 8.85 -16.26 -0.07
C LEU A 197 10.35 -16.32 0.24
N PRO A 198 10.74 -16.82 1.42
CA PRO A 198 12.13 -17.14 1.70
C PRO A 198 12.69 -18.07 0.62
N GLU A 199 13.94 -17.88 0.22
CA GLU A 199 14.63 -18.87 -0.59
C GLU A 199 14.60 -20.20 0.18
N ARG A 200 14.11 -21.28 -0.46
CA ARG A 200 14.15 -22.59 0.18
C ARG A 200 15.62 -22.90 0.43
N GLU A 201 16.02 -23.04 1.68
CA GLU A 201 17.34 -23.58 2.01
C GLU A 201 17.50 -24.88 1.23
N GLY A 202 18.56 -24.95 0.43
CA GLY A 202 18.78 -26.04 -0.51
C GLY A 202 18.66 -27.38 0.20
N GLY A 203 17.73 -28.22 -0.27
CA GLY A 203 17.72 -29.63 0.09
C GLY A 203 19.07 -30.21 -0.31
N ALA A 204 19.90 -30.49 0.68
CA ALA A 204 21.03 -31.38 0.54
C ALA A 204 20.48 -32.74 0.07
N GLY A 205 20.76 -33.09 -1.18
CA GLY A 205 20.54 -34.38 -1.79
C GLY A 205 21.77 -34.75 -2.59
#